data_AF-A0A9W9W6L7-F1
#
_entry.id   AF-A0A9W9W6L7-F1
#
_cell.length_a   1.000
_cell.length_b   1.000
_cell.length_c   1.000
_cell.angle_alpha   90.00
_cell.angle_beta   90.00
_cell.angle_gamma   90.00
#
_symmetry.space_group_name_H-M   'P 1'
#
loop_
_entity.id
_entity.type
_entity.pdbx_description
1 polymer ?
#
loop_
_entity_poly.entity_id
_entity_poly.type
_entity_poly.pdbx_seq_one_letter_code
_entity_poly.pdbx_strand_id
1 'polypeptide(L)'
;MLDIGEFRNGHSGRNPLLWVQGSLQDFVQENLAEANSEPDDGIRFEKSFNLIRMVGIAGFDVELTSNLSDHLRFRDSDKTVKIFHHASFLEAHKRTSAYPPGLVDETLATLALFFPKGDKETERWYKKQGNADELDKSILRRPKVDMGIKEYRYWHDRLVILKTEFDESRPSTIAQWWNDRRDVSQWYPLWVAISLTVLFGLVQSIEGALQVYKAFNP
;
A
#
# COMPACT_ATOMS: atom_id res chain seq x y z
N MET A 1 -17.30 3.99 9.77
CA MET A 1 -17.69 4.24 11.17
C MET A 1 -16.55 5.00 11.84
N LEU A 2 -16.83 5.84 12.84
CA LEU A 2 -15.80 6.54 13.60
C LEU A 2 -16.02 6.17 15.06
N ASP A 3 -15.06 5.52 15.68
CA ASP A 3 -15.20 5.09 17.07
C ASP A 3 -14.94 6.29 17.98
N ILE A 4 -16.00 6.76 18.63
CA ILE A 4 -15.99 7.90 19.55
C ILE A 4 -16.32 7.37 20.95
N GLY A 5 -15.48 7.68 21.92
CA GLY A 5 -15.65 7.28 23.33
C GLY A 5 -14.62 6.26 23.82
N GLU A 6 -14.75 5.89 25.09
CA GLU A 6 -13.94 4.85 25.73
C GLU A 6 -14.62 3.49 25.62
N PHE A 7 -13.94 2.56 24.94
CA PHE A 7 -14.41 1.19 24.81
C PHE A 7 -13.59 0.32 25.77
N ARG A 8 -14.25 -0.30 26.75
CA ARG A 8 -13.60 -1.14 27.78
C ARG A 8 -12.70 -2.25 27.21
N ASN A 9 -13.04 -2.74 26.02
CA ASN A 9 -12.28 -3.79 25.30
C ASN A 9 -11.70 -3.27 23.96
N GLY A 10 -11.74 -1.97 23.72
CA GLY A 10 -11.24 -1.36 22.48
C GLY A 10 -9.76 -1.08 22.58
N HIS A 11 -8.93 -1.96 22.02
CA HIS A 11 -7.51 -1.68 21.85
C HIS A 11 -7.31 -0.88 20.57
N SER A 12 -7.14 0.44 20.72
CA SER A 12 -6.63 1.29 19.65
C SER A 12 -5.29 1.86 20.09
N GLY A 13 -4.28 1.85 19.21
CA GLY A 13 -2.94 2.39 19.51
C GLY A 13 -2.89 3.92 19.57
N ARG A 14 -4.00 4.56 19.94
CA ARG A 14 -4.20 6.02 20.02
C ARG A 14 -5.02 6.35 21.25
N ASN A 15 -4.96 7.62 21.63
CA ASN A 15 -5.89 8.17 22.60
C ASN A 15 -7.33 8.05 22.06
N PRO A 16 -8.30 7.66 22.92
CA PRO A 16 -9.70 7.59 22.53
C PRO A 16 -10.18 8.95 22.04
N LEU A 17 -10.94 8.96 20.94
CA LEU A 17 -11.57 10.16 20.44
C LEU A 17 -12.74 10.51 21.35
N LEU A 18 -12.59 11.55 22.17
CA LEU A 18 -13.61 11.98 23.13
C LEU A 18 -14.37 13.19 22.58
N TRP A 19 -15.60 12.97 22.14
CA TRP A 19 -16.48 14.05 21.70
C TRP A 19 -17.20 14.63 22.91
N VAL A 20 -16.80 15.84 23.33
CA VAL A 20 -17.31 16.49 24.54
C VAL A 20 -18.33 17.60 24.20
N GLN A 21 -18.07 18.38 23.14
CA GLN A 21 -18.88 19.53 22.71
C GLN A 21 -18.80 19.74 21.19
N GLY A 22 -19.67 20.57 20.61
CA GLY A 22 -19.69 20.91 19.18
C GLY A 22 -20.54 19.96 18.33
N SER A 23 -20.61 20.18 17.02
CA SER A 23 -21.25 19.23 16.10
C SER A 23 -20.32 18.05 15.81
N LEU A 24 -20.87 16.90 15.40
CA LEU A 24 -20.05 15.76 14.96
C LEU A 24 -19.13 16.14 13.80
N GLN A 25 -19.62 17.02 12.92
CA GLN A 25 -18.85 17.49 11.77
C GLN A 25 -17.62 18.29 12.20
N ASP A 26 -17.78 19.20 13.15
CA ASP A 26 -16.67 20.01 13.69
C ASP A 26 -15.65 19.10 14.40
N PHE A 27 -16.15 18.16 15.22
CA PHE A 27 -15.29 17.20 15.91
C PHE A 27 -14.47 16.34 14.94
N VAL A 28 -15.09 15.84 13.88
CA VAL A 28 -14.41 15.06 12.85
C VAL A 28 -13.40 15.92 12.09
N GLN A 29 -13.75 17.17 11.78
CA GLN A 29 -12.85 18.11 11.12
C GLN A 29 -11.63 18.45 11.98
N GLU A 30 -11.79 18.61 13.28
CA GLU A 30 -10.69 18.88 14.22
C GLU A 30 -9.75 17.67 14.38
N ASN A 31 -10.30 16.46 14.40
CA ASN A 31 -9.52 15.24 14.67
C ASN A 31 -8.95 14.57 13.42
N LEU A 32 -9.55 14.80 12.26
CA LEU A 32 -9.03 14.38 10.95
C LEU A 32 -8.40 15.56 10.20
N ALA A 33 -7.99 16.61 10.93
CA ALA A 33 -7.58 17.91 10.40
C ALA A 33 -6.84 17.81 9.07
N GLU A 34 -7.30 18.63 8.14
CA GLU A 34 -6.76 18.80 6.81
C GLU A 34 -5.25 19.01 6.90
N ALA A 35 -4.49 18.17 6.21
CA ALA A 35 -3.07 18.39 6.03
C ALA A 35 -2.90 19.76 5.35
N ASN A 36 -2.19 20.67 6.00
CA ASN A 36 -1.75 21.92 5.39
C ASN A 36 -0.69 21.55 4.34
N SER A 37 -1.13 21.18 3.15
CA SER A 37 -0.24 20.73 2.08
C SER A 37 0.57 21.91 1.55
N GLU A 38 1.86 21.93 1.86
CA GLU A 38 2.83 22.75 1.11
C GLU A 38 2.87 22.29 -0.36
N PRO A 39 3.12 23.20 -1.32
CA PRO A 39 3.03 22.90 -2.74
C PRO A 39 4.23 22.06 -3.21
N ASP A 40 4.13 20.73 -3.19
CA ASP A 40 5.18 19.84 -3.71
C ASP A 40 4.93 19.41 -5.17
N ASP A 41 5.78 19.79 -6.14
CA ASP A 41 5.57 19.69 -7.59
C ASP A 41 5.16 18.30 -8.16
N GLY A 42 3.86 18.02 -8.17
CA GLY A 42 3.23 17.19 -9.21
C GLY A 42 3.42 15.68 -9.11
N ILE A 43 3.76 15.15 -7.94
CA ILE A 43 3.88 13.71 -7.72
C ILE A 43 2.54 13.01 -8.03
N ARG A 44 2.53 12.21 -9.11
CA ARG A 44 1.41 11.34 -9.46
C ARG A 44 1.63 9.96 -8.85
N PHE A 45 0.55 9.32 -8.40
CA PHE A 45 0.62 7.92 -8.04
C PHE A 45 0.91 7.09 -9.30
N GLU A 46 2.05 6.44 -9.32
CA GLU A 46 2.35 5.47 -10.36
C GLU A 46 1.32 4.34 -10.32
N LYS A 47 1.06 3.71 -11.48
CA LYS A 47 0.17 2.53 -11.57
C LYS A 47 0.64 1.36 -10.69
N SER A 48 1.90 1.38 -10.29
CA SER A 48 2.56 0.42 -9.38
C SER A 48 2.15 0.62 -7.92
N PHE A 49 1.65 1.80 -7.53
CA PHE A 49 1.23 2.08 -6.16
C PHE A 49 -0.18 1.54 -5.89
N ASN A 50 -0.27 0.24 -5.65
CA ASN A 50 -1.49 -0.46 -5.27
C ASN A 50 -1.21 -1.46 -4.15
N LEU A 51 -2.28 -2.00 -3.56
CA LEU A 51 -2.21 -2.84 -2.38
C LEU A 51 -1.31 -4.07 -2.54
N ILE A 52 -1.44 -4.77 -3.66
CA ILE A 52 -0.68 -5.99 -3.93
C ILE A 52 0.81 -5.71 -4.04
N ARG A 53 1.17 -4.57 -4.64
CA ARG A 53 2.58 -4.18 -4.75
C ARG A 53 3.13 -3.73 -3.40
N MET A 54 2.32 -3.07 -2.57
CA MET A 54 2.70 -2.75 -1.20
C MET A 54 3.00 -4.02 -0.39
N VAL A 55 2.08 -5.00 -0.41
CA VAL A 55 2.30 -6.26 0.31
C VAL A 55 3.45 -7.08 -0.29
N GLY A 56 3.43 -7.26 -1.61
CA GLY A 56 4.33 -8.19 -2.29
C GLY A 56 5.75 -7.69 -2.51
N ILE A 57 5.94 -6.39 -2.75
CA ILE A 57 7.25 -5.81 -3.07
C ILE A 57 7.80 -5.05 -1.87
N ALA A 58 7.00 -4.17 -1.28
CA ALA A 58 7.44 -3.32 -0.19
C ALA A 58 7.35 -3.98 1.20
N GLY A 59 6.67 -5.13 1.30
CA GLY A 59 6.58 -5.92 2.53
C GLY A 59 5.68 -5.30 3.59
N PHE A 60 4.71 -4.47 3.20
CA PHE A 60 3.69 -3.97 4.13
C PHE A 60 2.80 -5.10 4.61
N ASP A 61 2.45 -5.07 5.90
CA ASP A 61 1.31 -5.80 6.42
C ASP A 61 0.06 -4.93 6.33
N VAL A 62 -1.03 -5.45 5.80
CA VAL A 62 -2.26 -4.66 5.59
C VAL A 62 -3.37 -5.23 6.46
N GLU A 63 -3.83 -4.42 7.40
CA GLU A 63 -4.99 -4.72 8.24
C GLU A 63 -6.23 -3.95 7.74
N LEU A 64 -7.33 -4.66 7.51
CA LEU A 64 -8.62 -4.02 7.22
C LEU A 64 -9.21 -3.46 8.53
N THR A 65 -9.76 -2.24 8.48
CA THR A 65 -10.42 -1.62 9.64
C THR A 65 -11.83 -1.13 9.31
N SER A 66 -12.72 -1.17 10.28
CA SER A 66 -14.06 -0.55 10.21
C SER A 66 -14.05 0.91 10.73
N ASN A 67 -12.91 1.37 11.24
CA ASN A 67 -12.76 2.71 11.80
C ASN A 67 -12.04 3.65 10.83
N LEU A 68 -12.75 4.69 10.40
CA LEU A 68 -12.27 5.67 9.42
C LEU A 68 -11.04 6.41 9.92
N SER A 69 -10.93 6.66 11.22
CA SER A 69 -9.81 7.43 11.77
C SER A 69 -8.49 6.65 11.84
N ASP A 70 -8.55 5.32 11.73
CA ASP A 70 -7.37 4.47 11.54
C ASP A 70 -7.01 4.26 10.06
N HIS A 71 -7.77 4.84 9.11
CA HIS A 71 -7.49 4.71 7.68
C HIS A 71 -6.12 5.30 7.30
N LEU A 72 -5.33 4.53 6.55
CA LEU A 72 -3.94 4.80 6.15
C LEU A 72 -2.98 5.02 7.30
N ARG A 73 -3.34 4.59 8.51
CA ARG A 73 -2.44 4.71 9.64
C ARG A 73 -1.32 3.69 9.47
N PHE A 74 -0.11 4.20 9.30
CA PHE A 74 1.11 3.41 9.22
C PHE A 74 1.72 3.21 10.61
N ARG A 75 2.13 1.99 10.91
CA ARG A 75 2.91 1.64 12.08
C ARG A 75 4.25 1.09 11.61
N ASP A 76 5.33 1.78 11.97
CA ASP A 76 6.67 1.44 11.51
C ASP A 76 7.21 0.14 12.13
N SER A 77 6.84 -0.17 13.39
CA SER A 77 7.36 -1.33 14.13
C SER A 77 7.18 -2.68 13.43
N ASP A 78 6.08 -2.84 12.71
CA ASP A 78 5.66 -4.05 12.01
C ASP A 78 5.36 -3.79 10.52
N LYS A 79 5.63 -2.57 10.03
CA LYS A 79 5.20 -2.08 8.70
C LYS A 79 3.71 -2.29 8.42
N THR A 80 2.87 -2.24 9.46
CA THR A 80 1.45 -2.46 9.32
C THR A 80 0.74 -1.16 8.91
N VAL A 81 -0.06 -1.22 7.84
CA VAL A 81 -0.97 -0.17 7.42
C VAL A 81 -2.42 -0.60 7.63
N LYS A 82 -3.19 0.26 8.28
CA LYS A 82 -4.63 0.04 8.45
C LYS A 82 -5.42 0.67 7.33
N ILE A 83 -6.31 -0.07 6.69
CA ILE A 83 -7.13 0.45 5.58
C ILE A 83 -8.61 0.25 5.87
N PHE A 84 -9.32 1.36 6.04
CA PHE A 84 -10.78 1.36 6.07
C PHE A 84 -11.38 0.76 4.78
N HIS A 85 -12.32 -0.19 4.85
CA HIS A 85 -12.75 -0.93 3.64
C HIS A 85 -14.24 -0.89 3.30
N HIS A 86 -15.11 -0.33 4.16
CA HIS A 86 -16.55 -0.30 3.90
C HIS A 86 -16.96 0.83 2.92
N ALA A 87 -16.73 0.63 1.63
CA ALA A 87 -17.07 1.59 0.59
C ALA A 87 -18.59 1.85 0.46
N SER A 88 -19.44 0.85 0.68
CA SER A 88 -20.91 0.96 0.68
C SER A 88 -21.42 1.87 1.80
N PHE A 89 -20.78 1.80 2.97
CA PHE A 89 -21.04 2.70 4.09
C PHE A 89 -20.75 4.15 3.69
N LEU A 90 -19.61 4.40 3.05
CA LEU A 90 -19.23 5.75 2.60
C LEU A 90 -20.19 6.28 1.52
N GLU A 91 -20.58 5.45 0.54
CA GLU A 91 -21.56 5.84 -0.48
C GLU A 91 -22.93 6.19 0.11
N ALA A 92 -23.38 5.45 1.12
CA ALA A 92 -24.64 5.76 1.82
C ALA A 92 -24.59 7.12 2.53
N HIS A 93 -23.41 7.52 3.02
CA HIS A 93 -23.21 8.78 3.76
C HIS A 93 -22.82 9.97 2.87
N LYS A 94 -22.65 9.81 1.56
CA LYS A 94 -22.35 10.93 0.64
C LYS A 94 -23.40 12.04 0.66
N ARG A 95 -24.66 11.68 0.89
CA ARG A 95 -25.78 12.63 0.92
C ARG A 95 -26.06 13.19 2.31
N THR A 96 -25.30 12.76 3.31
CA THR A 96 -25.49 13.12 4.71
C THR A 96 -24.42 14.11 5.13
N SER A 97 -24.79 15.14 5.88
CA SER A 97 -23.84 16.13 6.45
C SER A 97 -23.11 15.62 7.70
N ALA A 98 -22.98 14.30 7.85
CA ALA A 98 -22.35 13.68 9.04
C ALA A 98 -20.82 13.77 9.01
N TYR A 99 -20.24 13.99 7.82
CA TYR A 99 -18.81 14.10 7.61
C TYR A 99 -18.46 15.45 6.98
N PRO A 100 -17.26 15.98 7.24
CA PRO A 100 -16.75 17.15 6.56
C PRO A 100 -16.81 16.99 5.03
N PRO A 101 -17.11 18.07 4.28
CA PRO A 101 -17.15 18.04 2.83
C PRO A 101 -15.82 17.52 2.26
N GLY A 102 -15.90 16.63 1.28
CA GLY A 102 -14.74 16.04 0.60
C GLY A 102 -14.12 14.82 1.29
N LEU A 103 -14.27 14.63 2.61
CA LEU A 103 -13.65 13.50 3.32
C LEU A 103 -14.12 12.15 2.77
N VAL A 104 -15.42 12.02 2.51
CA VAL A 104 -16.02 10.80 1.98
C VAL A 104 -15.51 10.51 0.58
N ASP A 105 -15.51 11.51 -0.31
CA ASP A 105 -15.05 11.35 -1.69
C ASP A 105 -13.56 11.03 -1.75
N GLU A 106 -12.76 11.68 -0.91
CA GLU A 106 -11.33 11.45 -0.81
C GLU A 106 -11.01 10.05 -0.29
N THR A 107 -11.70 9.60 0.77
CA THR A 107 -11.56 8.22 1.27
C THR A 107 -11.96 7.23 0.19
N LEU A 108 -13.01 7.52 -0.59
CA LEU A 108 -13.40 6.64 -1.68
C LEU A 108 -12.39 6.62 -2.83
N ALA A 109 -11.67 7.71 -3.05
CA ALA A 109 -10.57 7.79 -4.00
C ALA A 109 -9.34 7.01 -3.53
N THR A 110 -8.98 7.04 -2.24
CA THR A 110 -7.91 6.20 -1.69
C THR A 110 -8.25 4.71 -1.85
N LEU A 111 -9.50 4.30 -1.64
CA LEU A 111 -9.91 2.91 -1.89
C LEU A 111 -9.79 2.52 -3.36
N ALA A 112 -10.12 3.43 -4.29
CA ALA A 112 -9.92 3.16 -5.72
C ALA A 112 -8.43 3.03 -6.11
N LEU A 113 -7.55 3.71 -5.37
CA LEU A 113 -6.09 3.62 -5.53
C LEU A 113 -5.56 2.25 -5.08
N PHE A 114 -5.93 1.82 -3.87
CA PHE A 114 -5.46 0.54 -3.32
C PHE A 114 -6.17 -0.68 -3.91
N PHE A 115 -7.45 -0.56 -4.27
CA PHE A 115 -8.27 -1.64 -4.80
C PHE A 115 -8.73 -1.34 -6.24
N PRO A 116 -7.81 -1.37 -7.22
CA PRO A 116 -8.13 -1.03 -8.59
C PRO A 116 -9.13 -2.03 -9.20
N LYS A 117 -10.15 -1.51 -9.88
CA LYS A 117 -11.17 -2.33 -10.53
C LYS A 117 -10.58 -3.24 -11.60
N GLY A 118 -10.97 -4.51 -11.53
CA GLY A 118 -10.57 -5.54 -12.48
C GLY A 118 -9.21 -6.17 -12.18
N ASP A 119 -8.54 -5.76 -11.09
CA ASP A 119 -7.34 -6.44 -10.64
C ASP A 119 -7.69 -7.73 -9.87
N LYS A 120 -7.46 -8.87 -10.53
CA LYS A 120 -7.74 -10.20 -10.00
C LYS A 120 -6.87 -10.54 -8.79
N GLU A 121 -5.67 -9.98 -8.69
CA GLU A 121 -4.77 -10.28 -7.57
C GLU A 121 -5.26 -9.59 -6.31
N THR A 122 -5.57 -8.29 -6.41
CA THR A 122 -6.21 -7.52 -5.32
C THR A 122 -7.54 -8.14 -4.90
N GLU A 123 -8.38 -8.56 -5.85
CA GLU A 123 -9.65 -9.24 -5.54
C GLU A 123 -9.46 -10.56 -4.78
N ARG A 124 -8.48 -11.39 -5.20
CA ARG A 124 -8.16 -12.63 -4.51
C ARG A 124 -7.60 -12.39 -3.12
N TRP A 125 -6.72 -11.40 -2.97
CA TRP A 125 -6.17 -11.02 -1.67
C TRP A 125 -7.29 -10.57 -0.74
N TYR A 126 -8.18 -9.69 -1.21
CA TYR A 126 -9.28 -9.15 -0.41
C TYR A 126 -10.25 -10.24 0.04
N LYS A 127 -10.62 -11.17 -0.86
CA LYS A 127 -11.52 -12.30 -0.55
C LYS A 127 -10.94 -13.31 0.45
N LYS A 128 -9.63 -13.32 0.64
CA LYS A 128 -8.96 -14.17 1.63
C LYS A 128 -8.92 -13.54 3.02
N GLN A 129 -9.30 -12.27 3.16
CA GLN A 129 -9.25 -11.58 4.44
C GLN A 129 -10.45 -11.93 5.31
N GLY A 130 -10.18 -12.38 6.54
CA GLY A 130 -11.17 -12.50 7.62
C GLY A 130 -12.47 -13.23 7.25
N ASN A 131 -13.57 -12.77 7.86
CA ASN A 131 -14.90 -13.32 7.63
C ASN A 131 -15.53 -12.70 6.38
N ALA A 132 -15.95 -13.54 5.44
CA ALA A 132 -16.54 -13.10 4.17
C ALA A 132 -17.79 -12.22 4.32
N ASP A 133 -18.50 -12.35 5.45
CA ASP A 133 -19.71 -11.58 5.77
C ASP A 133 -19.40 -10.13 6.19
N GLU A 134 -18.18 -9.86 6.67
CA GLU A 134 -17.74 -8.52 7.07
C GLU A 134 -17.14 -7.74 5.89
N LEU A 135 -16.74 -8.45 4.83
CA LEU A 135 -16.11 -7.85 3.64
C LEU A 135 -17.12 -7.11 2.76
N ASP A 136 -16.86 -5.83 2.59
CA ASP A 136 -17.60 -5.01 1.63
C ASP A 136 -17.07 -5.20 0.20
N LYS A 137 -17.81 -5.94 -0.63
CA LYS A 137 -17.44 -6.23 -2.03
C LYS A 137 -17.57 -5.02 -2.96
N SER A 138 -18.21 -3.93 -2.53
CA SER A 138 -18.37 -2.72 -3.35
C SER A 138 -17.03 -2.02 -3.62
N ILE A 139 -16.03 -2.24 -2.76
CA ILE A 139 -14.67 -1.72 -2.93
C ILE A 139 -13.98 -2.21 -4.21
N LEU A 140 -14.34 -3.40 -4.71
CA LEU A 140 -13.74 -3.98 -5.92
C LEU A 140 -14.34 -3.45 -7.22
N ARG A 141 -15.45 -2.69 -7.13
CA ARG A 141 -16.19 -2.19 -8.30
C ARG A 141 -15.94 -0.70 -8.56
N ARG A 142 -15.05 -0.07 -7.78
CA ARG A 142 -14.79 1.37 -7.80
C ARG A 142 -14.20 1.80 -9.13
N PRO A 143 -14.71 2.87 -9.76
CA PRO A 143 -14.02 3.44 -10.92
C PRO A 143 -12.63 3.92 -10.50
N LYS A 144 -11.66 3.80 -11.41
CA LYS A 144 -10.35 4.41 -11.19
C LYS A 144 -10.54 5.92 -11.07
N VAL A 145 -9.96 6.50 -10.02
CA VAL A 145 -9.87 7.94 -9.85
C VAL A 145 -8.45 8.35 -10.22
N ASP A 146 -8.31 9.33 -11.11
CA ASP A 146 -7.01 9.90 -11.48
C ASP A 146 -6.81 11.17 -10.65
N MET A 147 -6.51 10.96 -9.37
CA MET A 147 -6.35 12.00 -8.36
C MET A 147 -4.86 12.09 -7.99
N GLY A 148 -4.26 13.27 -8.12
CA GLY A 148 -2.87 13.49 -7.69
C GLY A 148 -2.77 13.48 -6.16
N ILE A 149 -1.58 13.21 -5.61
CA ILE A 149 -1.39 13.19 -4.14
C ILE A 149 -1.79 14.50 -3.44
N LYS A 150 -1.68 15.63 -4.17
CA LYS A 150 -2.09 16.97 -3.71
C LYS A 150 -3.58 17.16 -3.52
N GLU A 151 -4.39 16.42 -4.27
CA GLU A 151 -5.84 16.56 -4.25
C GLU A 151 -6.44 15.88 -3.01
N TYR A 152 -5.64 15.07 -2.32
CA TYR A 152 -5.94 14.54 -1.00
C TYR A 152 -5.69 15.63 0.02
N ARG A 153 -6.73 16.03 0.77
CA ARG A 153 -6.68 17.06 1.81
C ARG A 153 -6.64 16.43 3.20
N TYR A 154 -7.40 15.37 3.42
CA TYR A 154 -7.50 14.70 4.73
C TYR A 154 -6.46 13.59 4.90
N TRP A 155 -6.10 12.91 3.81
CA TRP A 155 -5.24 11.74 3.81
C TRP A 155 -3.85 12.00 3.24
N HIS A 156 -3.53 13.24 2.87
CA HIS A 156 -2.27 13.64 2.24
C HIS A 156 -1.04 13.12 2.99
N ASP A 157 -0.84 13.55 4.24
CA ASP A 157 0.37 13.22 5.02
C ASP A 157 0.54 11.71 5.18
N ARG A 158 -0.56 11.00 5.42
CA ARG A 158 -0.55 9.53 5.54
C ARG A 158 -0.19 8.87 4.22
N LEU A 159 -0.71 9.36 3.09
CA LEU A 159 -0.35 8.89 1.76
C LEU A 159 1.10 9.20 1.41
N VAL A 160 1.62 10.36 1.80
CA VAL A 160 3.02 10.74 1.63
C VAL A 160 3.91 9.77 2.39
N ILE A 161 3.63 9.51 3.67
CA ILE A 161 4.37 8.53 4.49
C ILE A 161 4.37 7.15 3.81
N LEU A 162 3.19 6.65 3.40
CA LEU A 162 3.07 5.36 2.74
C LEU A 162 3.80 5.30 1.40
N LYS A 163 3.78 6.41 0.64
CA LYS A 163 4.48 6.51 -0.62
C LYS A 163 5.99 6.54 -0.42
N THR A 164 6.49 7.35 0.51
CA THR A 164 7.91 7.40 0.86
C THR A 164 8.40 6.03 1.29
N GLU A 165 7.69 5.36 2.19
CA GLU A 165 8.06 4.01 2.63
C GLU A 165 8.02 2.99 1.48
N PHE A 166 7.04 3.11 0.57
CA PHE A 166 6.98 2.25 -0.62
C PHE A 166 8.13 2.50 -1.62
N ASP A 167 8.54 3.75 -1.80
CA ASP A 167 9.63 4.13 -2.70
C ASP A 167 11.01 3.77 -2.07
N GLU A 168 11.16 3.90 -0.75
CA GLU A 168 12.38 3.53 -0.01
C GLU A 168 12.52 2.02 0.19
N SER A 169 11.40 1.30 0.25
CA SER A 169 11.41 -0.16 0.42
C SER A 169 12.11 -0.86 -0.74
N ARG A 170 13.30 -1.40 -0.46
CA ARG A 170 14.00 -2.30 -1.37
C ARG A 170 13.40 -3.70 -1.25
N PRO A 171 13.22 -4.44 -2.36
CA PRO A 171 12.85 -5.84 -2.29
C PRO A 171 13.87 -6.58 -1.42
N SER A 172 13.44 -7.09 -0.27
CA SER A 172 14.32 -7.73 0.73
C SER A 172 14.65 -9.17 0.36
N THR A 173 13.81 -9.79 -0.47
CA THR A 173 13.91 -11.20 -0.86
C THR A 173 14.24 -11.35 -2.35
N ILE A 174 15.07 -12.34 -2.72
CA ILE A 174 15.47 -12.64 -4.11
C ILE A 174 14.24 -12.86 -5.03
N ALA A 175 13.16 -13.45 -4.51
CA ALA A 175 11.90 -13.62 -5.24
C ALA A 175 11.16 -12.29 -5.49
N GLN A 176 11.23 -11.34 -4.55
CA GLN A 176 10.68 -9.99 -4.72
C GLN A 176 11.49 -9.22 -5.76
N TRP A 177 12.81 -9.36 -5.71
CA TRP A 177 13.76 -8.83 -6.69
C TRP A 177 13.47 -9.28 -8.12
N TRP A 178 13.16 -10.56 -8.32
CA TRP A 178 12.80 -11.10 -9.63
C TRP A 178 11.48 -10.53 -10.16
N ASN A 179 10.52 -10.21 -9.28
CA ASN A 179 9.22 -9.66 -9.64
C ASN A 179 9.21 -8.12 -9.73
N ASP A 180 10.24 -7.45 -9.21
CA ASP A 180 10.33 -5.99 -9.24
C ASP A 180 10.83 -5.51 -10.61
N ARG A 181 9.88 -4.95 -11.39
CA ARG A 181 10.12 -4.41 -12.73
C ARG A 181 10.31 -2.90 -12.76
N ARG A 182 10.32 -2.22 -11.61
CA ARG A 182 10.42 -0.75 -11.55
C ARG A 182 11.81 -0.25 -11.98
N ASP A 183 12.86 -1.06 -11.76
CA ASP A 183 14.26 -0.67 -11.95
C ASP A 183 15.08 -1.60 -12.86
N VAL A 184 14.49 -2.09 -13.97
CA VAL A 184 15.20 -2.99 -14.92
C VAL A 184 16.51 -2.36 -15.43
N SER A 185 16.57 -1.03 -15.53
CA SER A 185 17.77 -0.27 -15.93
C SER A 185 18.87 -0.26 -14.87
N GLN A 186 18.54 -0.20 -13.56
CA GLN A 186 19.55 -0.16 -12.50
C GLN A 186 20.18 -1.53 -12.25
N TRP A 187 19.45 -2.62 -12.50
CA TRP A 187 19.92 -3.98 -12.25
C TRP A 187 20.57 -4.66 -13.46
N TYR A 188 20.54 -4.00 -14.63
CA TYR A 188 21.19 -4.51 -15.84
C TYR A 188 22.67 -4.86 -15.63
N PRO A 189 23.50 -4.02 -14.96
CA PRO A 189 24.90 -4.36 -14.71
C PRO A 189 25.08 -5.60 -13.82
N LEU A 190 24.18 -5.82 -12.84
CA LEU A 190 24.23 -6.99 -11.96
C LEU A 190 23.97 -8.27 -12.75
N TRP A 191 22.93 -8.30 -13.57
CA TRP A 191 22.59 -9.49 -14.37
C TRP A 191 23.65 -9.79 -15.44
N VAL A 192 24.25 -8.75 -16.02
CA VAL A 192 25.39 -8.90 -16.93
C VAL A 192 26.58 -9.52 -16.20
N ALA A 193 26.92 -9.04 -14.99
CA ALA A 193 28.02 -9.57 -14.19
C ALA A 193 27.81 -11.05 -13.79
N ILE A 194 26.59 -11.41 -13.35
CA ILE A 194 26.22 -12.80 -13.02
C ILE A 194 26.37 -13.69 -14.26
N SER A 195 25.84 -13.26 -15.41
CA SER A 195 25.90 -14.02 -16.66
C SER A 195 27.34 -14.25 -17.13
N LEU A 196 28.18 -13.22 -17.06
CA LEU A 196 29.61 -13.32 -17.38
C LEU A 196 30.32 -14.29 -16.44
N THR A 197 30.04 -14.22 -15.14
CA THR A 197 30.68 -15.10 -14.14
C THR A 197 30.34 -16.57 -14.37
N VAL A 198 29.06 -16.87 -14.64
CA VAL A 198 28.63 -18.24 -14.96
C VAL A 198 29.28 -18.73 -16.25
N LEU A 199 29.36 -17.88 -17.27
CA LEU A 199 29.98 -18.23 -18.55
C LEU A 199 31.47 -18.50 -18.43
N PHE A 200 32.22 -17.62 -17.76
CA PHE A 200 33.65 -17.83 -17.51
C PHE A 200 33.92 -19.04 -16.63
N GLY A 201 33.13 -19.26 -15.58
CA GLY A 201 33.24 -20.45 -14.73
C GLY A 201 33.00 -21.74 -15.52
N LEU A 202 32.04 -21.75 -16.45
CA LEU A 202 31.77 -22.90 -17.30
C LEU A 202 32.93 -23.19 -18.25
N VAL A 203 33.46 -22.16 -18.92
CA VAL A 203 34.62 -22.29 -19.81
C VAL A 203 35.82 -22.86 -19.05
N GLN A 204 36.12 -22.31 -17.87
CA GLN A 204 37.21 -22.79 -17.02
C GLN A 204 37.00 -24.25 -16.57
N SER A 205 35.76 -24.63 -16.24
CA SER A 205 35.45 -26.01 -15.87
C SER A 205 35.65 -26.97 -17.04
N ILE A 206 35.29 -26.58 -18.26
CA ILE A 206 35.46 -27.39 -19.47
C ILE A 206 36.95 -27.53 -19.83
N GLU A 207 37.70 -26.43 -19.80
CA GLU A 207 39.14 -26.44 -20.05
C GLU A 207 39.89 -27.29 -19.03
N GLY A 208 39.56 -27.15 -17.74
CA GLY A 208 40.09 -28.01 -16.69
C GLY A 208 39.78 -29.49 -16.92
N ALA A 209 38.54 -29.82 -17.28
CA ALA A 209 38.15 -31.20 -17.58
C ALA A 209 38.89 -31.77 -18.80
N LEU A 210 39.06 -30.98 -19.86
CA LEU A 210 39.82 -31.37 -21.05
C LEU A 210 41.32 -31.54 -20.76
N GLN A 211 41.90 -30.66 -19.95
CA GLN A 211 43.30 -30.74 -19.54
C GLN A 211 43.57 -32.00 -18.73
N VAL A 212 42.70 -32.31 -17.77
CA VAL A 212 42.76 -33.55 -17.00
C VAL A 212 42.60 -34.77 -17.91
N TYR A 213 41.62 -34.77 -18.81
CA TYR A 213 41.40 -35.88 -19.74
C TYR A 213 42.62 -36.15 -20.65
N LYS A 214 43.21 -35.11 -21.23
CA LYS A 214 44.45 -35.23 -22.04
C LYS A 214 45.64 -35.70 -21.20
N ALA A 215 45.74 -35.32 -19.93
CA ALA A 215 46.80 -35.81 -19.06
C ALA A 215 46.66 -37.31 -18.74
N PHE A 216 45.43 -37.84 -18.69
CA PHE A 216 45.17 -39.27 -18.48
C PHE A 216 45.24 -40.11 -19.77
N ASN A 217 45.00 -39.52 -20.93
CA ASN A 217 45.14 -40.14 -22.27
C ASN A 217 46.09 -39.31 -23.15
N PRO A 218 47.42 -39.45 -22.99
CA PRO A 218 48.42 -38.68 -23.75
C PRO A 218 48.47 -39.05 -25.24
#